data_AF-A0A1D2WLD4-F1
#
_entry.id   AF-A0A1D2WLD4-F1
#
_cell.length_a   1.000
_cell.length_b   1.000
_cell.length_c   1.000
_cell.angle_alpha   90.00
_cell.angle_beta   90.00
_cell.angle_gamma   90.00
#
_symmetry.space_group_name_H-M   'P 1'
#
loop_
_entity.id
_entity.type
_entity.pdbx_description
1 polymer ?
#
loop_
_entity_poly.entity_id
_entity_poly.type
_entity_poly.pdbx_seq_one_letter_code
_entity_poly.pdbx_strand_id
1 'polypeptide(L)'
;MSKKDKTLKDILDIILYDNPSTQDEIAVKLGITRRYVTQLLQPLVKDGTVKRAYMIDLKSYEKVAESLSDYAGSNETKGNVIVNDMIANMARHVHSQIEVSFDAVLEYDEEKANKALEMDYATNNMVEKIRTSVETIVSMNKHSEISKSMLYNELAYDLERIGDYCGHIAKFVINDVYEIDENVLKKLKKMYKIAQKMIRLAITSFIEGKTELKDDLMELEESIHILQTKAINLIAEQMAENSFDEKERSNYFIYLFRVVKAFERMGDISVEMMDVSIEFHENIPRSTTPRNFR
;
A
#
# COMPACT_ATOMS: atom_id res chain seq x y z
N MET A 1 -7.07 -35.90 0.62
CA MET A 1 -7.28 -34.91 1.70
C MET A 1 -8.62 -35.14 2.38
N SER A 2 -8.67 -35.09 3.72
CA SER A 2 -9.92 -35.04 4.47
C SER A 2 -10.69 -33.74 4.19
N LYS A 3 -12.02 -33.73 4.36
CA LYS A 3 -12.84 -32.51 4.27
C LYS A 3 -12.36 -31.43 5.27
N LYS A 4 -11.87 -31.87 6.44
CA LYS A 4 -11.29 -31.01 7.48
C LYS A 4 -9.97 -30.36 7.01
N ASP A 5 -9.13 -31.13 6.34
CA ASP A 5 -7.83 -30.69 5.82
C ASP A 5 -7.98 -29.67 4.69
N LYS A 6 -8.99 -29.87 3.84
CA LYS A 6 -9.36 -28.92 2.79
C LYS A 6 -9.83 -27.59 3.39
N THR A 7 -10.75 -27.62 4.36
CA THR A 7 -11.22 -26.39 5.01
C THR A 7 -10.13 -25.68 5.81
N LEU A 8 -9.18 -26.41 6.41
CA LEU A 8 -8.05 -25.79 7.08
C LEU A 8 -7.13 -25.07 6.09
N LYS A 9 -6.86 -25.68 4.94
CA LYS A 9 -6.12 -25.03 3.85
C LYS A 9 -6.85 -23.77 3.39
N ASP A 10 -8.15 -23.85 3.13
CA ASP A 10 -8.95 -22.70 2.68
C ASP A 10 -8.94 -21.55 3.72
N ILE A 11 -8.92 -21.85 5.02
CA ILE A 11 -8.75 -20.85 6.09
C ILE A 11 -7.36 -20.20 6.03
N LEU A 12 -6.31 -21.00 5.87
CA LEU A 12 -4.94 -20.49 5.79
C LEU A 12 -4.73 -19.63 4.54
N ASP A 13 -5.29 -20.03 3.40
CA ASP A 13 -5.27 -19.28 2.16
C ASP A 13 -5.97 -17.93 2.35
N ILE A 14 -7.12 -17.88 3.02
CA ILE A 14 -7.78 -16.60 3.34
C ILE A 14 -6.94 -15.74 4.27
N ILE A 15 -6.33 -16.34 5.30
CA ILE A 15 -5.48 -15.56 6.20
C ILE A 15 -4.29 -14.95 5.44
N LEU A 16 -3.71 -15.71 4.50
CA LEU A 16 -2.53 -15.33 3.73
C LEU A 16 -2.83 -14.29 2.63
N TYR A 17 -3.87 -14.53 1.83
CA TYR A 17 -4.16 -13.72 0.63
C TYR A 17 -5.18 -12.60 0.90
N ASP A 18 -6.14 -12.87 1.76
CA ASP A 18 -7.33 -12.04 1.94
C ASP A 18 -7.25 -11.13 3.18
N ASN A 19 -6.17 -11.24 3.94
CA ASN A 19 -5.82 -10.37 5.05
C ASN A 19 -6.94 -10.08 6.08
N PRO A 20 -7.69 -11.09 6.55
CA PRO A 20 -8.77 -10.88 7.52
C PRO A 20 -8.25 -10.24 8.81
N SER A 21 -9.06 -9.34 9.35
CA SER A 21 -8.82 -8.69 10.65
C SER A 21 -9.40 -9.53 11.80
N THR A 22 -10.40 -10.36 11.50
CA THR A 22 -11.17 -11.13 12.48
C THR A 22 -11.46 -12.57 12.04
N GLN A 23 -11.70 -13.45 13.02
CA GLN A 23 -12.20 -14.81 12.78
C GLN A 23 -13.59 -14.82 12.12
N ASP A 24 -14.35 -13.76 12.33
CA ASP A 24 -15.69 -13.59 11.78
C ASP A 24 -15.65 -13.31 10.28
N GLU A 25 -14.71 -12.49 9.81
CA GLU A 25 -14.47 -12.30 8.36
C GLU A 25 -14.11 -13.60 7.65
N ILE A 26 -13.24 -14.43 8.26
CA ILE A 26 -12.87 -15.75 7.73
C ILE A 26 -14.10 -16.66 7.62
N ALA A 27 -14.92 -16.68 8.68
CA ALA A 27 -16.13 -17.48 8.76
C ALA A 27 -17.14 -17.10 7.67
N VAL A 28 -17.36 -15.80 7.48
CA VAL A 28 -18.25 -15.25 6.45
C VAL A 28 -17.77 -15.62 5.05
N LYS A 29 -16.48 -15.44 4.75
CA LYS A 29 -15.91 -15.74 3.42
C LYS A 29 -16.01 -17.21 3.03
N LEU A 30 -15.86 -18.13 4.00
CA LEU A 30 -15.94 -19.58 3.74
C LEU A 30 -17.35 -20.17 3.92
N GLY A 31 -18.33 -19.37 4.36
CA GLY A 31 -19.66 -19.87 4.68
C GLY A 31 -19.65 -20.91 5.82
N ILE A 32 -18.71 -20.78 6.76
CA ILE A 32 -18.56 -21.68 7.92
C ILE A 32 -18.81 -20.93 9.23
N THR A 33 -18.98 -21.66 10.33
CA THR A 33 -19.20 -21.00 11.63
C THR A 33 -17.88 -20.50 12.22
N ARG A 34 -17.91 -19.33 12.90
CA ARG A 34 -16.79 -18.79 13.67
C ARG A 34 -16.17 -19.84 14.61
N ARG A 35 -17.02 -20.59 15.31
CA ARG A 35 -16.60 -21.68 16.22
C ARG A 35 -15.77 -22.74 15.50
N TYR A 36 -16.11 -23.07 14.26
CA TYR A 36 -15.37 -24.04 13.45
C TYR A 36 -14.01 -23.47 12.99
N VAL A 37 -13.96 -22.18 12.63
CA VAL A 37 -12.69 -21.47 12.38
C VAL A 37 -11.81 -21.51 13.63
N THR A 38 -12.36 -21.19 14.81
CA THR A 38 -11.62 -21.24 16.08
C THR A 38 -11.07 -22.65 16.34
N GLN A 39 -11.86 -23.71 16.12
CA GLN A 39 -11.42 -25.09 16.34
C GLN A 39 -10.25 -25.50 15.44
N LEU A 40 -10.22 -25.00 14.21
CA LEU A 40 -9.17 -25.29 13.24
C LEU A 40 -7.91 -24.44 13.47
N LEU A 41 -8.07 -23.19 13.91
CA LEU A 41 -6.95 -22.30 14.23
C LEU A 41 -6.34 -22.53 15.61
N GLN A 42 -7.11 -22.97 16.61
CA GLN A 42 -6.63 -23.11 17.99
C GLN A 42 -5.37 -23.99 18.15
N PRO A 43 -5.21 -25.12 17.44
CA PRO A 43 -3.96 -25.89 17.45
C PRO A 43 -2.79 -25.09 16.87
N LEU A 44 -3.02 -24.41 15.74
CA LEU A 44 -2.03 -23.59 15.04
C LEU A 44 -1.64 -22.32 15.80
N VAL A 45 -2.54 -21.78 16.62
CA VAL A 45 -2.23 -20.66 17.52
C VAL A 45 -1.39 -21.13 18.72
N LYS A 46 -1.59 -22.37 19.18
CA LYS A 46 -0.82 -22.95 20.28
C LYS A 46 0.59 -23.37 19.88
N ASP A 47 0.77 -23.85 18.66
CA ASP A 47 2.09 -24.25 18.13
C ASP A 47 2.88 -23.09 17.49
N GLY A 48 2.26 -21.92 17.35
CA GLY A 48 2.87 -20.70 16.84
C GLY A 48 2.77 -20.50 15.33
N THR A 49 2.12 -21.43 14.61
CA THR A 49 1.86 -21.32 13.16
C THR A 49 0.99 -20.12 12.82
N VAL A 50 0.00 -19.78 13.66
CA VAL A 50 -0.88 -18.61 13.48
C VAL A 50 -0.75 -17.70 14.70
N LYS A 51 -0.21 -16.49 14.52
CA LYS A 51 -0.05 -15.50 15.59
C LYS A 51 -1.39 -14.81 15.91
N ARG A 52 -1.43 -14.08 17.04
CA ARG A 52 -2.65 -13.46 17.62
C ARG A 52 -3.43 -12.52 16.70
N ALA A 53 -2.83 -12.03 15.60
CA ALA A 53 -3.45 -11.15 14.60
C ALA A 53 -3.72 -11.86 13.25
N TYR A 54 -3.85 -13.19 13.24
CA TYR A 54 -3.96 -13.98 11.99
C TYR A 54 -2.78 -13.72 11.07
N MET A 55 -1.58 -13.71 11.63
CA MET A 55 -0.34 -13.68 10.86
C MET A 55 0.18 -15.11 10.82
N ILE A 56 0.38 -15.65 9.63
CA ILE A 56 0.86 -17.02 9.49
C ILE A 56 2.39 -17.01 9.44
N ASP A 57 3.02 -17.87 10.23
CA ASP A 57 4.42 -18.23 10.06
C ASP A 57 4.56 -19.02 8.75
N LEU A 58 5.13 -18.42 7.71
CA LEU A 58 5.34 -19.07 6.40
C LEU A 58 6.03 -20.43 6.52
N LYS A 59 6.94 -20.62 7.47
CA LYS A 59 7.63 -21.90 7.71
C LYS A 59 6.66 -22.99 8.13
N SER A 60 5.69 -22.64 8.96
CA SER A 60 4.66 -23.55 9.43
C SER A 60 3.54 -23.71 8.39
N TYR A 61 3.21 -22.66 7.62
CA TYR A 61 2.35 -22.77 6.44
C TYR A 61 2.93 -23.74 5.41
N GLU A 62 4.20 -23.62 5.05
CA GLU A 62 4.84 -24.48 4.06
C GLU A 62 4.86 -25.94 4.54
N LYS A 63 5.18 -26.19 5.81
CA LYS A 63 5.09 -27.55 6.39
C LYS A 63 3.68 -28.11 6.34
N VAL A 64 2.68 -27.29 6.67
CA VAL A 64 1.27 -27.68 6.63
C VAL A 64 0.84 -27.90 5.17
N ALA A 65 1.19 -27.01 4.25
CA ALA A 65 0.90 -27.11 2.83
C ALA A 65 1.58 -28.32 2.17
N GLU A 66 2.85 -28.60 2.48
CA GLU A 66 3.57 -29.80 2.05
C GLU A 66 2.97 -31.08 2.63
N SER A 67 2.53 -31.06 3.89
CA SER A 67 1.82 -32.21 4.48
C SER A 67 0.43 -32.44 3.87
N LEU A 68 -0.12 -31.41 3.22
CA LEU A 68 -1.45 -31.40 2.61
C LEU A 68 -1.43 -31.59 1.08
N SER A 69 -0.27 -31.46 0.43
CA SER A 69 -0.10 -31.51 -1.02
C SER A 69 1.20 -32.25 -1.39
N ASP A 70 1.09 -33.34 -2.17
CA ASP A 70 2.19 -34.20 -2.67
C ASP A 70 3.18 -33.51 -3.65
N TYR A 71 3.39 -32.19 -3.57
CA TYR A 71 4.24 -31.42 -4.49
C TYR A 71 5.40 -30.72 -3.76
N ALA A 72 6.58 -31.34 -3.84
CA ALA A 72 7.87 -30.75 -3.49
C ALA A 72 8.36 -29.85 -4.64
N GLY A 73 8.21 -28.55 -4.47
CA GLY A 73 8.89 -27.52 -5.27
C GLY A 73 9.80 -26.72 -4.35
N SER A 74 10.95 -26.26 -4.85
CA SER A 74 11.99 -25.57 -4.09
C SER A 74 11.44 -24.45 -3.18
N ASN A 75 11.67 -24.59 -1.87
CA ASN A 75 11.10 -23.73 -0.83
C ASN A 75 11.46 -22.24 -0.99
N GLU A 76 12.62 -21.90 -1.57
CA GLU A 76 13.04 -20.51 -1.82
C GLU A 76 12.14 -19.77 -2.83
N THR A 77 11.59 -20.48 -3.83
CA THR A 77 10.77 -19.86 -4.87
C THR A 77 9.34 -19.58 -4.39
N LYS A 78 8.84 -20.35 -3.41
CA LYS A 78 7.46 -20.22 -2.91
C LYS A 78 7.29 -19.00 -1.98
N GLY A 79 8.25 -18.76 -1.08
CA GLY A 79 8.21 -17.62 -0.17
C GLY A 79 8.19 -16.26 -0.87
N ASN A 80 9.08 -16.06 -1.86
CA ASN A 80 9.12 -14.83 -2.64
C ASN A 80 7.84 -14.60 -3.46
N VAL A 81 7.24 -15.67 -4.02
CA VAL A 81 5.96 -15.58 -4.73
C VAL A 81 4.84 -15.12 -3.80
N ILE A 82 4.79 -15.64 -2.56
CA ILE A 82 3.77 -15.23 -1.57
C ILE A 82 3.92 -13.74 -1.23
N VAL A 83 5.15 -13.26 -0.98
CA VAL A 83 5.35 -11.84 -0.63
C VAL A 83 5.07 -10.93 -1.82
N ASN A 84 5.39 -11.35 -3.06
CA ASN A 84 4.98 -10.65 -4.26
C ASN A 84 3.45 -10.50 -4.35
N ASP A 85 2.69 -11.56 -4.06
CA ASP A 85 1.23 -11.50 -4.03
C ASP A 85 0.74 -10.54 -2.94
N MET A 86 1.36 -10.55 -1.76
CA MET A 86 1.02 -9.62 -0.68
C MET A 86 1.27 -8.15 -1.07
N ILE A 87 2.40 -7.86 -1.72
CA ILE A 87 2.72 -6.52 -2.26
C ILE A 87 1.72 -6.13 -3.34
N ALA A 88 1.38 -7.03 -4.27
CA ALA A 88 0.37 -6.77 -5.30
C ALA A 88 -1.00 -6.45 -4.69
N ASN A 89 -1.38 -7.18 -3.64
CA ASN A 89 -2.63 -6.95 -2.90
C ASN A 89 -2.60 -5.59 -2.20
N MET A 90 -1.49 -5.25 -1.54
CA MET A 90 -1.31 -3.96 -0.87
C MET A 90 -1.35 -2.80 -1.87
N ALA A 91 -0.68 -2.93 -3.03
CA ALA A 91 -0.72 -1.93 -4.09
C ALA A 91 -2.14 -1.69 -4.61
N ARG A 92 -2.92 -2.77 -4.84
CA ARG A 92 -4.34 -2.65 -5.24
C ARG A 92 -5.18 -1.95 -4.18
N HIS A 93 -4.95 -2.24 -2.90
CA HIS A 93 -5.62 -1.58 -1.78
C HIS A 93 -5.28 -0.09 -1.74
N VAL A 94 -4.00 0.28 -1.85
CA VAL A 94 -3.55 1.68 -1.88
C VAL A 94 -4.11 2.42 -3.10
N HIS A 95 -4.13 1.82 -4.29
CA HIS A 95 -4.79 2.41 -5.45
C HIS A 95 -6.27 2.75 -5.18
N SER A 96 -7.00 1.83 -4.53
CA SER A 96 -8.39 2.06 -4.12
C SER A 96 -8.50 3.11 -3.02
N GLN A 97 -7.55 3.18 -2.08
CA GLN A 97 -7.53 4.19 -1.03
C GLN A 97 -7.35 5.61 -1.61
N ILE A 98 -6.46 5.76 -2.61
CA ILE A 98 -6.28 7.03 -3.34
C ILE A 98 -7.56 7.40 -4.11
N GLU A 99 -8.20 6.43 -4.76
CA GLU A 99 -9.47 6.64 -5.48
C GLU A 99 -10.58 7.11 -4.53
N VAL A 100 -10.83 6.38 -3.43
CA VAL A 100 -11.87 6.72 -2.45
C VAL A 100 -11.60 8.06 -1.80
N SER A 101 -10.35 8.36 -1.42
CA SER A 101 -10.00 9.65 -0.82
C SER A 101 -10.16 10.82 -1.80
N PHE A 102 -9.84 10.64 -3.07
CA PHE A 102 -10.01 11.69 -4.07
C PHE A 102 -11.46 11.85 -4.52
N ASP A 103 -12.22 10.76 -4.65
CA ASP A 103 -13.66 10.82 -4.91
C ASP A 103 -14.40 11.57 -3.79
N ALA A 104 -13.99 11.38 -2.54
CA ALA A 104 -14.50 12.18 -1.42
C ALA A 104 -14.29 13.69 -1.64
N VAL A 105 -13.15 14.09 -2.21
CA VAL A 105 -12.87 15.50 -2.56
C VAL A 105 -13.73 15.97 -3.73
N LEU A 106 -13.96 15.13 -4.73
CA LEU A 106 -14.76 15.49 -5.91
C LEU A 106 -16.24 15.66 -5.60
N GLU A 107 -16.76 14.88 -4.66
CA GLU A 107 -18.17 14.82 -4.31
C GLU A 107 -18.51 15.52 -2.99
N TYR A 108 -17.49 16.02 -2.26
CA TYR A 108 -17.63 16.57 -0.91
C TYR A 108 -18.30 15.57 0.04
N ASP A 109 -17.93 14.29 -0.10
CA ASP A 109 -18.57 13.17 0.61
C ASP A 109 -17.74 12.78 1.85
N GLU A 110 -18.27 13.16 3.03
CA GLU A 110 -17.66 12.87 4.32
C GLU A 110 -17.65 11.36 4.66
N GLU A 111 -18.62 10.58 4.18
CA GLU A 111 -18.64 9.12 4.39
C GLU A 111 -17.49 8.45 3.62
N LYS A 112 -17.24 8.87 2.37
CA LYS A 112 -16.08 8.41 1.60
C LYS A 112 -14.76 8.85 2.24
N ALA A 113 -14.70 10.06 2.78
CA ALA A 113 -13.51 10.53 3.49
C ALA A 113 -13.22 9.68 4.73
N ASN A 114 -14.22 9.41 5.56
CA ASN A 114 -14.08 8.54 6.73
C ASN A 114 -13.69 7.11 6.32
N LYS A 115 -14.28 6.58 5.25
CA LYS A 115 -13.88 5.28 4.70
C LYS A 115 -12.41 5.24 4.26
N ALA A 116 -11.90 6.30 3.63
CA ALA A 116 -10.48 6.37 3.25
C ALA A 116 -9.55 6.38 4.48
N LEU A 117 -9.97 7.00 5.59
CA LEU A 117 -9.25 6.93 6.87
C LEU A 117 -9.32 5.52 7.48
N GLU A 118 -10.44 4.80 7.35
CA GLU A 118 -10.54 3.41 7.79
C GLU A 118 -9.62 2.47 7.00
N MET A 119 -9.53 2.70 5.68
CA MET A 119 -8.64 1.95 4.79
C MET A 119 -7.16 2.08 5.18
N ASP A 120 -6.78 3.18 5.83
CA ASP A 120 -5.42 3.42 6.31
C ASP A 120 -4.98 2.40 7.38
N TYR A 121 -5.89 2.07 8.31
CA TYR A 121 -5.63 1.01 9.29
C TYR A 121 -5.39 -0.35 8.62
N ALA A 122 -6.08 -0.62 7.51
CA ALA A 122 -5.86 -1.85 6.73
C ALA A 122 -4.48 -1.82 6.06
N THR A 123 -4.06 -0.68 5.51
CA THR A 123 -2.74 -0.48 4.92
C THR A 123 -1.63 -0.74 5.96
N ASN A 124 -1.77 -0.18 7.17
CA ASN A 124 -0.83 -0.39 8.29
C ASN A 124 -0.71 -1.87 8.67
N ASN A 125 -1.84 -2.58 8.71
CA ASN A 125 -1.85 -4.02 8.99
C ASN A 125 -1.18 -4.84 7.87
N MET A 126 -1.31 -4.43 6.60
CA MET A 126 -0.66 -5.11 5.48
C MET A 126 0.87 -5.02 5.57
N VAL A 127 1.43 -3.87 5.98
CA VAL A 127 2.88 -3.72 6.22
C VAL A 127 3.39 -4.70 7.24
N GLU A 128 2.74 -4.78 8.41
CA GLU A 128 3.17 -5.67 9.49
C GLU A 128 3.11 -7.15 9.08
N LYS A 129 2.13 -7.52 8.25
CA LYS A 129 2.02 -8.86 7.67
C LYS A 129 3.15 -9.17 6.68
N ILE A 130 3.46 -8.23 5.79
CA ILE A 130 4.59 -8.38 4.86
C ILE A 130 5.89 -8.50 5.64
N ARG A 131 6.11 -7.63 6.63
CA ARG A 131 7.28 -7.65 7.50
C ARG A 131 7.50 -8.99 8.17
N THR A 132 6.46 -9.54 8.78
CA THR A 132 6.54 -10.86 9.43
C THR A 132 6.80 -11.99 8.44
N SER A 133 6.25 -11.87 7.23
CA SER A 133 6.46 -12.84 6.16
C SER A 133 7.92 -12.83 5.67
N VAL A 134 8.49 -11.63 5.49
CA VAL A 134 9.90 -11.43 5.15
C VAL A 134 10.82 -11.96 6.25
N GLU A 135 10.54 -11.66 7.53
CA GLU A 135 11.29 -12.21 8.66
C GLU A 135 11.33 -13.74 8.64
N THR A 136 10.20 -14.34 8.28
CA THR A 136 10.09 -15.80 8.17
C THR A 136 10.96 -16.33 7.04
N ILE A 137 10.88 -15.74 5.85
CA ILE A 137 11.73 -16.11 4.69
C ILE A 137 13.22 -16.00 5.05
N VAL A 138 13.62 -14.90 5.67
CA VAL A 138 15.01 -14.68 6.08
C VAL A 138 15.45 -15.70 7.13
N SER A 139 14.58 -16.09 8.07
CA SER A 139 14.90 -17.12 9.06
C SER A 139 15.06 -18.53 8.47
N MET A 140 14.48 -18.76 7.29
CA MET A 140 14.54 -20.03 6.57
C MET A 140 15.78 -20.13 5.67
N ASN A 141 16.21 -19.01 5.09
CA ASN A 141 17.33 -18.96 4.15
C ASN A 141 18.67 -18.81 4.91
N LYS A 142 19.57 -19.80 4.78
CA LYS A 142 20.89 -19.81 5.43
C LYS A 142 22.00 -19.06 4.65
N HIS A 143 21.74 -18.53 3.45
CA HIS A 143 22.75 -17.89 2.58
C HIS A 143 22.27 -16.65 1.79
N SER A 144 23.26 -15.93 1.23
CA SER A 144 23.41 -14.61 0.57
C SER A 144 22.25 -13.70 0.12
N GLU A 145 20.99 -14.15 0.03
CA GLU A 145 19.88 -13.31 -0.49
C GLU A 145 19.06 -12.59 0.60
N ILE A 146 19.55 -12.61 1.83
CA ILE A 146 18.96 -11.90 2.98
C ILE A 146 18.73 -10.41 2.66
N SER A 147 19.66 -9.78 1.91
CA SER A 147 19.56 -8.37 1.51
C SER A 147 18.34 -8.09 0.62
N LYS A 148 18.06 -8.95 -0.37
CA LYS A 148 16.93 -8.76 -1.30
C LYS A 148 15.58 -8.94 -0.63
N SER A 149 15.50 -9.88 0.31
CA SER A 149 14.27 -10.10 1.08
C SER A 149 13.89 -8.86 1.90
N MET A 150 14.87 -8.07 2.38
CA MET A 150 14.61 -6.85 3.13
C MET A 150 14.00 -5.73 2.28
N LEU A 151 14.24 -5.72 0.97
CA LEU A 151 13.69 -4.70 0.06
C LEU A 151 12.16 -4.77 -0.05
N TYR A 152 11.54 -5.93 0.21
CA TYR A 152 10.08 -6.04 0.34
C TYR A 152 9.53 -5.19 1.49
N ASN A 153 10.27 -5.07 2.59
CA ASN A 153 9.85 -4.24 3.73
C ASN A 153 9.92 -2.75 3.37
N GLU A 154 10.96 -2.34 2.65
CA GLU A 154 11.08 -0.95 2.17
C GLU A 154 9.92 -0.59 1.24
N LEU A 155 9.61 -1.46 0.27
CA LEU A 155 8.49 -1.26 -0.66
C LEU A 155 7.13 -1.23 0.06
N ALA A 156 6.91 -2.11 1.03
CA ALA A 156 5.68 -2.11 1.83
C ALA A 156 5.54 -0.82 2.65
N TYR A 157 6.63 -0.35 3.25
CA TYR A 157 6.64 0.91 4.00
C TYR A 157 6.35 2.11 3.09
N ASP A 158 6.90 2.13 1.86
CA ASP A 158 6.62 3.19 0.90
C ASP A 158 5.14 3.19 0.45
N LEU A 159 4.53 2.02 0.25
CA LEU A 159 3.09 1.92 0.00
C LEU A 159 2.24 2.43 1.18
N GLU A 160 2.66 2.21 2.41
CA GLU A 160 1.97 2.72 3.60
C GLU A 160 2.08 4.23 3.73
N ARG A 161 3.25 4.82 3.47
CA ARG A 161 3.41 6.28 3.40
C ARG A 161 2.47 6.91 2.38
N ILE A 162 2.21 6.24 1.26
CA ILE A 162 1.21 6.69 0.28
C ILE A 162 -0.21 6.60 0.86
N GLY A 163 -0.54 5.53 1.59
CA GLY A 163 -1.78 5.39 2.36
C GLY A 163 -2.00 6.55 3.34
N ASP A 164 -0.97 6.90 4.11
CA ASP A 164 -0.96 8.05 5.03
C ASP A 164 -1.32 9.37 4.31
N TYR A 165 -0.77 9.58 3.11
CA TYR A 165 -1.09 10.76 2.29
C TYR A 165 -2.53 10.74 1.78
N CYS A 166 -3.15 9.57 1.57
CA CYS A 166 -4.60 9.48 1.31
C CYS A 166 -5.40 9.99 2.52
N GLY A 167 -4.92 9.71 3.73
CA GLY A 167 -5.50 10.26 4.96
C GLY A 167 -5.42 11.79 5.02
N HIS A 168 -4.36 12.41 4.48
CA HIS A 168 -4.30 13.87 4.34
C HIS A 168 -5.34 14.41 3.34
N ILE A 169 -5.58 13.69 2.24
CA ILE A 169 -6.60 14.04 1.25
C ILE A 169 -8.00 13.94 1.88
N ALA A 170 -8.30 12.85 2.59
CA ALA A 170 -9.57 12.67 3.29
C ALA A 170 -9.83 13.74 4.35
N LYS A 171 -8.80 14.13 5.12
CA LYS A 171 -8.89 15.19 6.13
C LYS A 171 -9.24 16.55 5.54
N PHE A 172 -8.96 16.83 4.27
CA PHE A 172 -9.42 18.05 3.62
C PHE A 172 -10.95 18.10 3.61
N VAL A 173 -11.61 17.02 3.20
CA VAL A 173 -13.09 16.94 3.14
C VAL A 173 -13.74 17.08 4.51
N ILE A 174 -13.14 16.48 5.54
CA ILE A 174 -13.70 16.50 6.90
C ILE A 174 -13.58 17.89 7.57
N ASN A 175 -12.51 18.62 7.27
CA ASN A 175 -12.20 19.88 7.97
C ASN A 175 -12.63 21.12 7.19
N ASP A 176 -13.26 20.96 6.04
CA ASP A 176 -13.48 22.04 5.10
C ASP A 176 -14.86 22.00 4.44
N VAL A 177 -15.38 23.18 4.14
CA VAL A 177 -16.73 23.42 3.60
C VAL A 177 -16.70 24.23 2.31
N TYR A 178 -15.53 24.66 1.84
CA TYR A 178 -15.42 25.48 0.63
C TYR A 178 -15.20 24.64 -0.62
N GLU A 179 -15.85 25.07 -1.70
CA GLU A 179 -15.64 24.50 -3.02
C GLU A 179 -14.23 24.84 -3.55
N ILE A 180 -13.63 23.88 -4.24
CA ILE A 180 -12.31 24.04 -4.85
C ILE A 180 -12.50 24.76 -6.18
N ASP A 181 -11.75 25.84 -6.39
CA ASP A 181 -11.70 26.52 -7.67
C ASP A 181 -11.43 25.55 -8.84
N GLU A 182 -12.16 25.74 -9.94
CA GLU A 182 -12.16 24.81 -11.07
C GLU A 182 -10.76 24.63 -11.69
N ASN A 183 -9.93 25.68 -11.69
CA ASN A 183 -8.58 25.60 -12.25
C ASN A 183 -7.64 24.82 -11.35
N VAL A 184 -7.79 24.93 -10.02
CA VAL A 184 -7.06 24.10 -9.06
C VAL A 184 -7.53 22.65 -9.17
N LEU A 185 -8.85 22.42 -9.19
CA LEU A 185 -9.45 21.09 -9.31
C LEU A 185 -9.01 20.36 -10.59
N LYS A 186 -8.93 21.05 -11.73
CA LYS A 186 -8.39 20.50 -12.98
C LYS A 186 -6.96 20.01 -12.85
N LYS A 187 -6.12 20.68 -12.06
CA LYS A 187 -4.73 20.25 -11.81
C LYS A 187 -4.69 19.05 -10.88
N LEU A 188 -5.48 19.07 -9.80
CA LEU A 188 -5.61 17.94 -8.88
C LEU A 188 -6.06 16.66 -9.62
N LYS A 189 -7.06 16.75 -10.49
CA LYS A 189 -7.50 15.62 -11.33
C LYS A 189 -6.38 15.04 -12.21
N LYS A 190 -5.46 15.87 -12.69
CA LYS A 190 -4.29 15.42 -13.46
C LYS A 190 -3.24 14.79 -12.54
N MET A 191 -2.95 15.41 -11.39
CA MET A 191 -2.01 14.88 -10.40
C MET A 191 -2.47 13.52 -9.87
N TYR A 192 -3.76 13.35 -9.57
CA TYR A 192 -4.37 12.08 -9.22
C TYR A 192 -4.08 10.98 -10.23
N LYS A 193 -4.34 11.23 -11.53
CA LYS A 193 -4.08 10.25 -12.60
C LYS A 193 -2.60 9.91 -12.75
N ILE A 194 -1.73 10.91 -12.57
CA ILE A 194 -0.27 10.72 -12.63
C ILE A 194 0.20 9.87 -11.44
N ALA A 195 -0.20 10.20 -10.21
CA ALA A 195 0.16 9.44 -9.01
C ALA A 195 -0.30 7.97 -9.12
N GLN A 196 -1.55 7.73 -9.52
CA GLN A 196 -2.07 6.37 -9.79
C GLN A 196 -1.21 5.62 -10.84
N LYS A 197 -0.76 6.31 -11.90
CA LYS A 197 0.09 5.70 -12.93
C LYS A 197 1.50 5.41 -12.40
N MET A 198 2.11 6.33 -11.65
CA MET A 198 3.47 6.19 -11.12
C MET A 198 3.58 4.99 -10.17
N ILE A 199 2.63 4.86 -9.23
CA ILE A 199 2.58 3.72 -8.30
C ILE A 199 2.47 2.41 -9.07
N ARG A 200 1.62 2.36 -10.09
CA ARG A 200 1.47 1.17 -10.94
C ARG A 200 2.78 0.82 -11.64
N LEU A 201 3.47 1.79 -12.24
CA LEU A 201 4.76 1.56 -12.91
C LEU A 201 5.82 1.03 -11.93
N ALA A 202 5.91 1.62 -10.73
CA ALA A 202 6.85 1.19 -9.71
C ALA A 202 6.59 -0.26 -9.25
N ILE A 203 5.32 -0.60 -9.00
CA ILE A 203 4.93 -1.96 -8.59
C ILE A 203 5.11 -2.97 -9.73
N THR A 204 4.75 -2.62 -10.97
CA THR A 204 4.99 -3.47 -12.14
C THR A 204 6.49 -3.72 -12.34
N SER A 205 7.32 -2.69 -12.21
CA SER A 205 8.78 -2.83 -12.25
C SER A 205 9.26 -3.81 -11.18
N PHE A 206 8.79 -3.65 -9.94
CA PHE A 206 9.23 -4.50 -8.83
C PHE A 206 8.80 -5.96 -8.95
N ILE A 207 7.55 -6.22 -9.33
CA ILE A 207 7.01 -7.59 -9.41
C ILE A 207 7.45 -8.30 -10.71
N GLU A 208 7.44 -7.59 -11.84
CA GLU A 208 7.69 -8.20 -13.16
C GLU A 208 9.14 -8.04 -13.65
N GLY A 209 9.98 -7.28 -12.94
CA GLY A 209 11.38 -7.03 -13.33
C GLY A 209 11.55 -6.05 -14.50
N LYS A 210 10.54 -5.22 -14.75
CA LYS A 210 10.52 -4.23 -15.86
C LYS A 210 11.18 -2.91 -15.46
N THR A 211 12.50 -2.93 -15.28
CA THR A 211 13.28 -1.76 -14.85
C THR A 211 13.34 -0.66 -15.91
N GLU A 212 13.07 -0.99 -17.18
CA GLU A 212 12.97 -0.02 -18.29
C GLU A 212 11.85 1.02 -18.09
N LEU A 213 10.88 0.74 -17.22
CA LEU A 213 9.80 1.67 -16.88
C LEU A 213 10.28 2.89 -16.08
N LYS A 214 11.57 2.95 -15.70
CA LYS A 214 12.16 4.07 -14.98
C LYS A 214 11.98 5.37 -15.75
N ASP A 215 12.30 5.39 -17.05
CA ASP A 215 12.28 6.62 -17.85
C ASP A 215 10.87 7.20 -17.94
N ASP A 216 9.87 6.35 -18.19
CA ASP A 216 8.45 6.71 -18.17
C ASP A 216 8.02 7.28 -16.81
N LEU A 217 8.55 6.73 -15.71
CA LEU A 217 8.23 7.21 -14.37
C LEU A 217 8.86 8.58 -14.08
N MET A 218 10.09 8.83 -14.54
CA MET A 218 10.75 10.13 -14.37
C MET A 218 10.04 11.25 -15.15
N GLU A 219 9.52 10.97 -16.35
CA GLU A 219 8.70 11.94 -17.10
C GLU A 219 7.40 12.31 -16.36
N LEU A 220 6.81 11.33 -15.67
CA LEU A 220 5.62 11.55 -14.84
C LEU A 220 5.94 12.35 -13.58
N GLU A 221 7.11 12.13 -12.96
CA GLU A 221 7.60 12.92 -11.82
C GLU A 221 7.73 14.40 -12.23
N GLU A 222 8.41 14.70 -13.33
CA GLU A 222 8.53 16.09 -13.80
C GLU A 222 7.14 16.72 -14.06
N SER A 223 6.23 15.94 -14.66
CA SER A 223 4.86 16.38 -14.88
C SER A 223 4.10 16.69 -13.58
N ILE A 224 4.33 15.92 -12.50
CA ILE A 224 3.68 16.16 -11.20
C ILE A 224 4.22 17.42 -10.53
N HIS A 225 5.54 17.66 -10.59
CA HIS A 225 6.19 18.86 -10.05
C HIS A 225 5.73 20.14 -10.75
N ILE A 226 5.60 20.10 -12.09
CA ILE A 226 5.04 21.21 -12.87
C ILE A 226 3.59 21.50 -12.45
N LEU A 227 2.77 20.46 -12.27
CA LEU A 227 1.37 20.64 -11.87
C LEU A 227 1.24 21.16 -10.43
N GLN A 228 2.06 20.66 -9.51
CA GLN A 228 2.14 21.14 -8.14
C GLN A 228 2.45 22.64 -8.12
N THR A 229 3.51 23.06 -8.80
CA THR A 229 3.91 24.49 -8.85
C THR A 229 2.76 25.36 -9.35
N LYS A 230 2.10 24.92 -10.43
CA LYS A 230 0.94 25.62 -10.98
C LYS A 230 -0.26 25.64 -10.04
N ALA A 231 -0.48 24.60 -9.24
CA ALA A 231 -1.59 24.54 -8.29
C ALA A 231 -1.32 25.42 -7.06
N ILE A 232 -0.10 25.37 -6.53
CA ILE A 232 0.33 26.21 -5.41
C ILE A 232 0.25 27.70 -5.77
N ASN A 233 0.69 28.09 -6.97
CA ASN A 233 0.61 29.49 -7.40
C ASN A 233 -0.84 30.00 -7.44
N LEU A 234 -1.78 29.20 -7.97
CA LEU A 234 -3.20 29.57 -7.95
C LEU A 234 -3.75 29.70 -6.52
N ILE A 235 -3.39 28.77 -5.63
CA ILE A 235 -3.79 28.83 -4.22
C ILE A 235 -3.23 30.10 -3.57
N ALA A 236 -1.98 30.46 -3.86
CA ALA A 236 -1.34 31.66 -3.33
C ALA A 236 -1.98 32.96 -3.85
N GLU A 237 -2.30 33.03 -5.15
CA GLU A 237 -3.04 34.14 -5.75
C GLU A 237 -4.41 34.32 -5.07
N GLN A 238 -5.17 33.23 -4.93
CA GLN A 238 -6.45 33.23 -4.22
C GLN A 238 -6.30 33.65 -2.75
N MET A 239 -5.26 33.18 -2.06
CA MET A 239 -5.01 33.58 -0.68
C MET A 239 -4.70 35.08 -0.56
N ALA A 240 -3.94 35.64 -1.50
CA ALA A 240 -3.58 37.06 -1.50
C ALA A 240 -4.78 37.99 -1.81
N GLU A 241 -5.75 37.51 -2.59
CA GLU A 241 -6.96 38.26 -2.94
C GLU A 241 -8.02 38.28 -1.82
N ASN A 242 -7.87 37.42 -0.80
CA ASN A 242 -8.85 37.28 0.29
C ASN A 242 -8.36 37.92 1.60
N SER A 243 -9.30 38.44 2.40
CA SER A 243 -8.95 38.99 3.71
C SER A 243 -8.54 37.89 4.69
N PHE A 244 -7.43 38.10 5.41
CA PHE A 244 -6.93 37.21 6.44
C PHE A 244 -7.78 37.20 7.73
N ASP A 245 -8.78 38.08 7.83
CA ASP A 245 -9.66 38.15 9.00
C ASP A 245 -10.59 36.94 9.13
N GLU A 246 -10.79 36.18 8.03
CA GLU A 246 -11.56 34.94 7.99
C GLU A 246 -10.67 33.71 8.26
N LYS A 247 -10.58 33.30 9.54
CA LYS A 247 -9.80 32.12 9.96
C LYS A 247 -10.20 30.84 9.22
N GLU A 248 -11.49 30.64 8.97
CA GLU A 248 -12.01 29.46 8.26
C GLU A 248 -11.45 29.38 6.83
N ARG A 249 -11.45 30.50 6.12
CA ARG A 249 -10.91 30.59 4.77
C ARG A 249 -9.39 30.41 4.70
N SER A 250 -8.68 30.87 5.72
CA SER A 250 -7.23 30.63 5.84
C SER A 250 -6.91 29.15 6.07
N ASN A 251 -7.70 28.46 6.91
CA ASN A 251 -7.58 27.02 7.11
C ASN A 251 -7.84 26.26 5.80
N TYR A 252 -8.81 26.70 5.00
CA TYR A 252 -9.10 26.06 3.71
C TYR A 252 -7.91 25.99 2.78
N PHE A 253 -7.24 27.12 2.57
CA PHE A 253 -6.07 27.15 1.71
C PHE A 253 -4.93 26.28 2.25
N ILE A 254 -4.78 26.16 3.58
CA ILE A 254 -3.78 25.28 4.20
C ILE A 254 -4.11 23.80 3.93
N TYR A 255 -5.37 23.39 4.10
CA TYR A 255 -5.77 22.02 3.82
C TYR A 255 -5.69 21.70 2.32
N LEU A 256 -6.11 22.61 1.45
CA LEU A 256 -5.99 22.45 0.00
C LEU A 256 -4.52 22.35 -0.44
N PHE A 257 -3.63 23.16 0.14
CA PHE A 257 -2.19 23.05 -0.08
C PHE A 257 -1.66 21.67 0.33
N ARG A 258 -2.14 21.10 1.44
CA ARG A 258 -1.77 19.74 1.87
C ARG A 258 -2.23 18.67 0.89
N VAL A 259 -3.40 18.81 0.25
CA VAL A 259 -3.85 17.91 -0.82
C VAL A 259 -2.89 17.96 -2.02
N VAL A 260 -2.51 19.16 -2.46
CA VAL A 260 -1.53 19.32 -3.55
C VAL A 260 -0.20 18.67 -3.20
N LYS A 261 0.32 18.90 -1.98
CA LYS A 261 1.56 18.29 -1.51
C LYS A 261 1.44 16.77 -1.37
N ALA A 262 0.30 16.24 -0.94
CA ALA A 262 0.09 14.80 -0.83
C ALA A 262 0.33 14.11 -2.18
N PHE A 263 -0.22 14.64 -3.28
CA PHE A 263 -0.01 14.05 -4.61
C PHE A 263 1.46 14.10 -5.08
N GLU A 264 2.17 15.21 -4.88
CA GLU A 264 3.60 15.21 -5.20
C GLU A 264 4.37 14.19 -4.35
N ARG A 265 4.10 14.11 -3.04
CA ARG A 265 4.76 13.13 -2.19
C ARG A 265 4.50 11.70 -2.62
N MET A 266 3.30 11.37 -3.11
CA MET A 266 3.01 10.07 -3.71
C MET A 266 3.87 9.81 -4.96
N GLY A 267 4.08 10.83 -5.79
CA GLY A 267 4.99 10.78 -6.93
C GLY A 267 6.44 10.56 -6.50
N ASP A 268 6.91 11.32 -5.50
CA ASP A 268 8.25 11.17 -4.96
C ASP A 268 8.48 9.74 -4.42
N ILE A 269 7.54 9.22 -3.64
CA ILE A 269 7.62 7.86 -3.10
C ILE A 269 7.62 6.83 -4.22
N SER A 270 6.85 7.04 -5.30
CA SER A 270 6.87 6.13 -6.45
C SER A 270 8.26 6.04 -7.11
N VAL A 271 9.05 7.12 -7.10
CA VAL A 271 10.45 7.11 -7.55
C VAL A 271 11.33 6.30 -6.60
N GLU A 272 11.13 6.44 -5.28
CA GLU A 272 11.83 5.63 -4.26
C GLU A 272 11.55 4.13 -4.47
N MET A 273 10.29 3.76 -4.68
CA MET A 273 9.87 2.39 -4.98
C MET A 273 10.50 1.85 -6.29
N MET A 274 10.64 2.69 -7.31
CA MET A 274 11.31 2.33 -8.56
C MET A 274 12.81 2.11 -8.37
N ASP A 275 13.47 2.96 -7.59
CA ASP A 275 14.89 2.78 -7.24
C ASP A 275 15.10 1.49 -6.42
N VAL A 276 14.15 1.13 -5.53
CA VAL A 276 14.14 -0.16 -4.82
C VAL A 276 13.98 -1.35 -5.79
N SER A 277 13.10 -1.23 -6.80
CA SER A 277 12.95 -2.25 -7.85
C SER A 277 14.25 -2.51 -8.62
N ILE A 278 14.93 -1.44 -9.02
CA ILE A 278 16.20 -1.54 -9.75
C ILE A 278 17.28 -2.20 -8.89
N GLU A 279 17.36 -1.84 -7.61
CA GLU A 279 18.27 -2.50 -6.67
C GLU A 279 17.96 -4.01 -6.56
N PHE A 280 16.67 -4.36 -6.47
CA PHE A 280 16.21 -5.75 -6.33
C PHE A 280 16.58 -6.62 -7.53
N HIS A 281 16.35 -6.13 -8.75
CA HIS A 281 16.54 -6.89 -10.00
C HIS A 281 17.96 -6.80 -10.56
N GLU A 282 18.56 -5.61 -10.55
CA GLU A 282 19.86 -5.36 -11.22
C GLU A 282 21.05 -5.36 -10.27
N ASN A 283 20.81 -5.39 -8.95
CA ASN A 283 21.83 -5.23 -7.89
C ASN A 283 22.65 -3.93 -8.03
N ILE A 284 22.04 -2.89 -8.62
CA ILE A 284 22.66 -1.57 -8.72
C ILE A 284 22.31 -0.80 -7.43
N PRO A 285 23.31 -0.34 -6.66
CA PRO A 285 23.05 0.46 -5.47
C PRO A 285 22.36 1.77 -5.83
N ARG A 286 21.44 2.21 -4.95
CA ARG A 286 20.77 3.50 -5.06
C ARG A 286 21.77 4.66 -5.06
N SER A 287 21.48 5.70 -5.83
CA SER A 287 22.29 6.91 -5.85
C SER A 287 22.17 7.66 -4.52
N THR A 288 23.31 7.98 -3.91
CA THR A 288 23.39 8.76 -2.66
C THR A 288 23.28 10.27 -2.89
N THR A 289 23.26 10.71 -4.16
CA THR A 289 23.06 12.11 -4.51
C THR A 289 21.65 12.53 -4.13
N PRO A 290 21.48 13.52 -3.22
CA PRO A 290 20.15 14.00 -2.87
C PRO A 290 19.46 14.56 -4.11
N ARG A 291 18.14 14.40 -4.22
CA ARG A 291 17.38 14.78 -5.43
C ARG A 291 17.64 16.21 -5.88
N ASN A 292 17.79 17.16 -4.95
CA ASN A 292 18.08 18.56 -5.25
C ASN A 292 19.42 18.78 -6.00
N PHE A 293 20.29 17.76 -6.04
CA PHE A 293 21.60 17.77 -6.71
C PHE A 293 21.69 16.75 -7.85
N ARG A 294 20.60 16.03 -8.16
CA ARG A 294 20.54 15.12 -9.32
C ARG A 294 20.23 15.90 -10.59
#